data_AF-A0A379TSF9-F1
#
_entry.id   AF-A0A379TSF9-F1
#
_cell.length_a   1.000
_cell.length_b   1.000
_cell.length_c   1.000
_cell.angle_alpha   90.00
_cell.angle_beta   90.00
_cell.angle_gamma   90.00
#
_symmetry.space_group_name_H-M   'P 1'
#
loop_
_entity.id
_entity.type
_entity.pdbx_description
1 polymer ?
#
loop_
_entity_poly.entity_id
_entity_poly.type
_entity_poly.pdbx_seq_one_letter_code
_entity_poly.pdbx_strand_id
1 'polypeptide(L)' 'MRLSSQMARRLQVTSEKVGNLAFLDVTGRIAQTLLNLAKQPDAMTHPDGMQIKITRQEIARSSAAPAKPLVVF' A
#
# COMPACT_ATOMS: atom_id res chain seq x y z
N MET A 1 -8.61 26.44 -6.57
CA MET A 1 -8.11 25.74 -5.36
C MET A 1 -7.52 24.34 -5.67
N ARG A 2 -6.51 24.25 -6.55
CA ARG A 2 -5.88 22.95 -6.88
C ARG A 2 -4.71 22.59 -5.96
N LEU A 3 -3.95 23.58 -5.50
CA LEU A 3 -2.80 23.35 -4.62
C LEU A 3 -3.23 22.93 -3.20
N SER A 4 -4.16 23.68 -2.60
CA SER A 4 -4.65 23.38 -1.25
C SER A 4 -5.32 22.01 -1.13
N SER A 5 -6.05 21.56 -2.17
CA SER A 5 -6.68 20.23 -2.20
C SER A 5 -5.65 19.10 -2.32
N GLN A 6 -4.61 19.28 -3.15
CA GLN A 6 -3.49 18.33 -3.21
C GLN A 6 -2.72 18.27 -1.88
N MET A 7 -2.48 19.41 -1.24
CA MET A 7 -1.81 19.46 0.07
C MET A 7 -2.63 18.76 1.15
N ALA A 8 -3.93 19.03 1.23
CA ALA A 8 -4.84 18.35 2.16
C ALA A 8 -4.84 16.83 1.94
N ARG A 9 -4.91 16.38 0.69
CA ARG A 9 -4.86 14.95 0.35
C ARG A 9 -3.53 14.29 0.77
N ARG A 10 -2.40 14.94 0.49
CA ARG A 10 -1.07 14.41 0.86
C ARG A 10 -0.91 14.34 2.38
N LEU A 11 -1.41 15.35 3.10
CA LEU A 11 -1.37 15.37 4.56
C LEU A 11 -2.17 14.21 5.13
N GLN A 12 -3.42 14.03 4.66
CA GLN A 12 -4.27 12.92 5.09
C GLN A 12 -3.60 11.55 4.87
N VAL A 13 -3.05 11.31 3.67
CA VAL A 13 -2.35 10.05 3.35
C VAL A 13 -1.15 9.83 4.27
N THR A 14 -0.41 10.90 4.61
CA THR A 14 0.75 10.81 5.49
C THR A 14 0.32 10.50 6.93
N SER A 15 -0.74 11.14 7.43
CA SER A 15 -1.31 10.87 8.75
C SER A 15 -1.81 9.43 8.87
N GLU A 16 -2.51 8.91 7.86
CA GLU A 16 -2.92 7.49 7.80
C GLU A 16 -1.70 6.56 7.84
N LYS A 17 -0.62 6.90 7.11
CA LYS A 17 0.61 6.09 7.11
C LYS A 17 1.29 6.05 8.47
N VAL A 18 1.34 7.17 9.18
CA VAL A 18 1.88 7.24 10.56
C VAL A 18 1.01 6.41 11.52
N GLY A 19 -0.32 6.47 11.39
CA GLY A 19 -1.24 5.62 12.17
C GLY A 19 -0.98 4.13 11.92
N ASN A 20 -0.82 3.73 10.66
CA ASN A 20 -0.50 2.34 10.31
C ASN A 20 0.84 1.87 10.89
N LEU A 21 1.84 2.75 10.97
CA LEU A 21 3.13 2.44 11.61
C LEU A 21 3.01 2.27 13.13
N ALA A 22 2.18 3.10 13.77
CA ALA A 22 1.99 3.11 15.21
C ALA A 22 1.09 1.97 15.73
N PHE A 23 0.13 1.51 14.92
CA PHE A 23 -0.95 0.63 15.41
C PHE A 23 -1.11 -0.70 14.66
N LEU A 24 -0.63 -0.83 13.43
CA LEU A 24 -0.70 -2.09 12.68
C LEU A 24 0.59 -2.88 12.84
N ASP A 25 0.47 -4.20 12.96
CA ASP A 25 1.60 -5.12 12.82
C ASP A 25 2.08 -5.17 11.36
N VAL A 26 3.19 -5.87 11.12
CA VAL A 26 3.76 -5.98 9.76
C VAL A 26 2.75 -6.57 8.76
N THR A 27 1.93 -7.53 9.21
CA THR A 27 0.89 -8.17 8.39
C THR A 27 -0.18 -7.16 7.96
N GLY A 28 -0.73 -6.39 8.91
CA GLY A 28 -1.73 -5.37 8.64
C GLY A 28 -1.24 -4.30 7.65
N ARG A 29 0.02 -3.87 7.77
CA ARG A 29 0.63 -2.91 6.84
C ARG A 29 0.81 -3.47 5.43
N ILE A 30 1.19 -4.74 5.30
CA ILE A 30 1.31 -5.41 4.00
C ILE A 30 -0.08 -5.54 3.36
N ALA A 31 -1.09 -6.00 4.10
CA ALA A 31 -2.46 -6.13 3.60
C ALA A 31 -3.03 -4.80 3.10
N GLN A 32 -2.83 -3.71 3.85
CA GLN A 32 -3.26 -2.38 3.43
C GLN A 32 -2.52 -1.89 2.17
N THR A 33 -1.22 -2.20 2.07
CA THR A 33 -0.41 -1.85 0.89
C THR A 33 -0.92 -2.59 -0.35
N LEU A 34 -1.20 -3.89 -0.25
CA LEU A 34 -1.76 -4.69 -1.34
C LEU A 34 -3.15 -4.19 -1.75
N LEU A 35 -4.02 -3.85 -0.78
CA LEU A 35 -5.34 -3.29 -1.08
C LEU A 35 -5.26 -1.94 -1.79
N ASN A 36 -4.28 -1.10 -1.42
CA ASN A 36 -4.07 0.18 -2.08
C ASN A 36 -3.56 0.00 -3.52
N LEU A 37 -2.66 -0.95 -3.74
CA LEU A 37 -2.15 -1.28 -5.07
C LEU A 37 -3.24 -1.89 -5.96
N ALA A 38 -4.14 -2.71 -5.41
CA ALA A 38 -5.27 -3.27 -6.16
C ALA A 38 -6.24 -2.22 -6.72
N LYS A 39 -6.23 -0.99 -6.16
CA LYS A 39 -7.09 0.13 -6.58
C LYS A 39 -6.40 1.08 -7.55
N GLN A 40 -5.13 0.84 -7.89
CA GLN A 40 -4.39 1.67 -8.83
C GLN A 40 -4.71 1.26 -10.27
N PRO A 41 -4.60 2.19 -11.24
CA PRO A 41 -4.97 1.93 -12.63
C PRO A 41 -4.06 0.91 -13.36
N ASP A 42 -2.91 0.56 -12.77
CA ASP A 42 -1.99 -0.47 -13.23
C ASP A 42 -2.37 -1.89 -12.75
N ALA A 43 -3.34 -2.00 -11.83
CA ALA A 43 -3.90 -3.29 -11.42
C ALA A 43 -4.77 -3.88 -12.54
N MET A 44 -4.56 -5.15 -12.83
CA MET A 44 -5.26 -5.89 -13.89
C MET A 44 -6.46 -6.64 -13.31
N THR A 45 -7.61 -6.61 -14.00
CA THR A 45 -8.77 -7.42 -13.60
C THR A 45 -8.49 -8.91 -13.86
N HIS A 46 -8.78 -9.75 -12.87
CA HIS A 46 -8.63 -11.20 -12.89
C HIS A 46 -9.95 -11.86 -12.47
N PRO A 47 -10.29 -13.09 -12.93
CA PRO A 47 -11.51 -13.79 -12.53
C PRO A 47 -11.72 -13.88 -11.00
N ASP A 48 -10.61 -13.99 -10.24
CA ASP A 48 -10.63 -14.07 -8.77
C ASP A 48 -10.43 -12.72 -8.06
N GLY A 49 -10.36 -11.60 -8.78
CA GLY A 49 -10.21 -10.26 -8.20
C GLY A 49 -9.28 -9.33 -9.00
N MET A 50 -8.26 -8.78 -8.33
CA MET A 50 -7.29 -7.87 -8.94
C MET A 50 -5.89 -8.48 -8.91
N GLN A 51 -5.24 -8.51 -10.06
CA GLN A 51 -3.85 -8.95 -10.22
C GLN A 51 -2.92 -7.74 -10.26
N ILE A 52 -1.82 -7.81 -9.50
CA ILE A 52 -0.86 -6.71 -9.34
C ILE A 52 0.54 -7.29 -9.54
N LYS A 53 1.36 -6.62 -10.36
CA LYS A 53 2.76 -7.03 -10.59
C LYS A 53 3.70 -6.21 -9.73
N ILE A 54 4.11 -6.75 -8.58
CA ILE A 54 5.01 -6.08 -7.63
C ILE A 54 5.99 -7.07 -6.99
N THR A 55 7.21 -6.62 -6.69
CA THR A 55 8.22 -7.43 -6.01
C THR A 55 8.12 -7.33 -4.48
N ARG A 56 8.63 -8.33 -3.76
CA ARG A 56 8.66 -8.34 -2.28
C ARG A 56 9.47 -7.18 -1.70
N GLN A 57 10.53 -6.75 -2.40
CA GLN A 57 11.35 -5.61 -1.97
C GLN A 57 10.57 -4.30 -2.06
N GLU A 58 9.75 -4.12 -3.11
CA GLU A 58 8.89 -2.95 -3.27
C GLU A 58 7.76 -2.91 -2.24
N ILE A 59 7.18 -4.08 -1.91
CA ILE A 59 6.22 -4.20 -0.81
C ILE A 59 6.86 -3.79 0.50
N ALA A 60 8.03 -4.36 0.84
CA ALA A 60 8.77 -4.08 2.06
C ALA A 60 9.13 -2.59 2.21
N ARG A 61 9.58 -1.96 1.11
CA ARG A 61 9.86 -0.51 1.06
C ARG A 61 8.61 0.33 1.29
N SER A 62 7.47 -0.10 0.77
CA SER A 62 6.20 0.63 0.91
C SER A 62 5.59 0.50 2.31
N SER A 63 5.66 -0.70 2.91
CA SER A 63 5.09 -1.05 4.21
C SER A 63 6.02 -0.85 5.41
N ALA A 64 7.26 -0.39 5.16
CA ALA A 64 8.34 -0.30 6.15
C ALA A 64 8.54 -1.61 6.94
N ALA A 65 8.42 -2.74 6.25
CA ALA A 65 8.64 -4.07 6.81
C ALA A 65 10.03 -4.60 6.43
N PRO A 66 10.68 -5.44 7.26
CA PRO A 66 11.88 -6.14 6.84
C PRO A 66 11.55 -7.08 5.66
N ALA A 67 12.38 -7.08 4.63
CA ALA A 67 12.23 -7.92 3.44
C ALA A 67 12.45 -9.40 3.78
N LYS A 68 11.46 -10.03 4.41
CA LYS A 68 11.39 -11.49 4.59
C LYS A 68 10.74 -12.12 3.35
N PRO A 69 11.05 -13.39 3.03
CA PRO A 69 10.42 -14.06 1.90
C PRO A 69 8.92 -14.33 2.19
N LEU A 70 8.02 -13.46 1.71
CA LEU A 70 6.56 -13.71 1.64
C LEU A 70 6.14 -14.43 0.35
N VAL A 71 5.82 -15.72 0.41
CA VAL A 71 5.21 -16.44 -0.72
C VAL A 71 3.83 -15.83 -1.02
N VAL A 72 3.76 -15.04 -2.10
CA VAL A 72 2.51 -14.54 -2.69
C VAL A 72 2.35 -15.31 -4.00
N PHE A 73 1.41 -16.26 -4.02
CA PHE A 73 0.87 -16.85 -5.24
C PHE A 73 -0.37 -16.05 -5.64
#